data_AF-A3KFH9-F1
#
_entry.id   AF-A3KFH9-F1
#
_cell.length_a   1.000
_cell.length_b   1.000
_cell.length_c   1.000
_cell.angle_alpha   90.00
_cell.angle_beta   90.00
_cell.angle_gamma   90.00
#
_symmetry.space_group_name_H-M   'P 1'
#
loop_
_entity.id
_entity.type
_entity.pdbx_description
1 polymer ?
#
loop_
_entity_poly.entity_id
_entity_poly.type
_entity_poly.pdbx_seq_one_letter_code
_entity_poly.pdbx_strand_id
1 'polypeptide(L)' 'MDVLADRAELIELFGLYADIADLKEFTELPGRVLTDPITLDFASVADIPPMTVPLAGYVENLRAAFAPYAATHHVITG' A
#
# COMPACT_ATOMS: atom_id res chain seq x y z
N MET A 1 11.69 -8.19 21.94
CA MET A 1 11.55 -7.03 21.05
C MET A 1 12.93 -6.42 20.91
N ASP A 2 13.52 -6.54 19.73
CA ASP A 2 14.81 -5.95 19.37
C ASP A 2 14.53 -4.82 18.38
N VAL A 3 14.91 -3.59 18.73
CA VAL A 3 14.66 -2.39 17.92
C VAL A 3 15.25 -2.53 16.51
N LEU A 4 16.37 -3.24 16.36
CA LEU A 4 16.98 -3.43 15.04
C LEU A 4 16.19 -4.44 14.20
N ALA A 5 15.63 -5.47 14.82
CA ALA A 5 14.73 -6.40 14.15
C ALA A 5 13.43 -5.69 13.71
N ASP A 6 12.80 -4.94 14.62
CA ASP A 6 11.59 -4.17 14.31
C ASP A 6 11.85 -3.19 13.15
N ARG A 7 13.01 -2.51 13.13
CA ARG A 7 13.41 -1.63 12.03
C ARG A 7 13.55 -2.37 10.71
N ALA A 8 14.17 -3.55 10.71
CA ALA A 8 14.35 -4.34 9.49
C ALA A 8 13.01 -4.81 8.93
N GLU A 9 12.11 -5.28 9.79
CA GLU A 9 10.76 -5.72 9.42
C GLU A 9 9.91 -4.55 8.87
N LEU A 10 10.00 -3.36 9.47
CA LEU A 10 9.34 -2.17 8.94
C LEU A 10 9.86 -1.79 7.55
N ILE A 11 11.17 -1.91 7.30
CA ILE A 11 11.75 -1.67 5.97
C ILE A 11 11.25 -2.70 4.96
N GLU A 12 11.16 -3.97 5.35
CA GLU A 12 10.62 -5.04 4.49
C GLU A 12 9.16 -4.76 4.09
N LEU A 13 8.33 -4.25 5.00
CA LEU A 13 6.94 -3.87 4.70
C LEU A 13 6.83 -2.80 3.59
N PHE A 14 7.80 -1.89 3.45
CA PHE A 14 7.79 -0.93 2.33
C PHE A 14 8.05 -1.61 0.98
N GLY A 15 8.89 -2.65 0.94
CA GLY A 15 9.07 -3.46 -0.26
C GLY A 15 7.78 -4.18 -0.65
N LEU A 16 7.12 -4.81 0.33
CA LEU A 16 5.85 -5.49 0.12
C LEU A 16 4.72 -4.51 -0.26
N TYR A 17 4.73 -3.29 0.27
CA TYR A 17 3.80 -2.24 -0.14
C TYR A 17 3.95 -1.88 -1.62
N ALA A 18 5.19 -1.73 -2.10
CA ALA A 18 5.46 -1.49 -3.53
C ALA A 18 4.96 -2.65 -4.40
N ASP A 19 5.20 -3.89 -3.96
CA ASP A 19 4.80 -5.10 -4.67
C ASP A 19 3.28 -5.21 -4.89
N ILE A 20 2.44 -4.68 -3.97
CA ILE A 20 0.98 -4.66 -4.14
C ILE A 20 0.59 -4.03 -5.48
N ALA A 21 1.16 -2.86 -5.80
CA ALA A 21 0.83 -2.13 -7.01
C ALA A 21 1.62 -2.65 -8.22
N ASP A 22 2.93 -2.89 -8.04
CA ASP A 22 3.84 -3.20 -9.15
C ASP A 22 3.64 -4.62 -9.70
N LEU A 23 3.30 -5.58 -8.83
CA LEU A 23 2.92 -6.93 -9.23
C LEU A 23 1.41 -7.08 -9.45
N LYS A 24 0.62 -6.02 -9.16
CA LYS A 24 -0.85 -6.03 -9.17
C LYS A 24 -1.45 -7.17 -8.34
N GLU A 25 -0.79 -7.52 -7.24
CA GLU A 25 -1.27 -8.53 -6.28
C GLU A 25 -2.22 -7.86 -5.28
N PHE A 26 -3.49 -7.79 -5.64
CA PHE A 26 -4.54 -7.13 -4.87
C PHE A 26 -5.42 -8.14 -4.08
N THR A 27 -4.92 -9.34 -3.78
CA THR A 27 -5.74 -10.39 -3.16
C THR A 27 -5.26 -10.75 -1.75
N GLU A 28 -4.00 -11.14 -1.61
CA GLU A 28 -3.46 -11.64 -0.33
C GLU A 28 -2.51 -10.64 0.31
N LEU A 29 -1.66 -10.01 -0.49
CA LEU A 29 -0.58 -9.14 -0.07
C LEU A 29 -1.07 -7.90 0.70
N PRO A 30 -2.17 -7.22 0.32
CA PRO A 30 -2.69 -6.12 1.12
C PRO A 30 -2.99 -6.51 2.58
N GLY A 31 -3.54 -7.70 2.83
CA GLY A 31 -3.85 -8.18 4.18
C GLY A 31 -2.62 -8.57 5.01
N ARG A 32 -1.45 -8.70 4.38
CA ARG A 32 -0.17 -8.97 5.06
C ARG A 32 0.58 -7.68 5.42
N VAL A 33 0.25 -6.56 4.77
CA VAL A 33 0.99 -5.30 4.87
C VAL A 33 0.16 -4.22 5.57
N LEU A 34 -1.14 -4.17 5.29
CA LEU A 34 -2.03 -3.09 5.70
C LEU A 34 -2.95 -3.54 6.84
N THR A 35 -3.28 -2.60 7.72
CA THR A 35 -4.30 -2.81 8.75
C THR A 35 -5.70 -2.76 8.15
N ASP A 36 -6.67 -3.33 8.85
CA ASP A 36 -8.09 -3.12 8.61
C ASP A 36 -8.73 -2.53 9.88
N PRO A 37 -9.19 -1.26 9.87
CA PRO A 37 -9.22 -0.33 8.74
C PRO A 37 -7.85 0.28 8.39
N ILE A 38 -7.77 0.93 7.24
CA ILE A 38 -6.59 1.69 6.78
C ILE A 38 -6.89 3.19 6.74
N THR A 39 -5.91 4.01 7.15
CA THR A 39 -5.93 5.47 6.99
C THR A 39 -5.07 5.87 5.79
N LEU A 40 -5.63 6.71 4.93
CA LEU A 40 -5.03 7.12 3.66
C LEU A 40 -5.07 8.64 3.54
N ASP A 41 -4.01 9.20 2.96
CA ASP A 41 -3.95 10.60 2.59
C ASP A 41 -3.25 10.74 1.23
N PHE A 42 -4.06 11.01 0.21
CA PHE A 42 -3.57 11.34 -1.14
C PHE A 42 -4.00 12.78 -1.53
N ALA A 43 -4.32 13.65 -0.56
CA ALA A 43 -4.87 14.98 -0.81
C ALA A 43 -3.97 15.82 -1.72
N SER A 44 -2.65 15.74 -1.52
CA SER A 44 -1.68 16.47 -2.33
C SER A 44 -1.63 16.04 -3.80
N VAL A 45 -2.13 14.87 -4.15
CA VAL A 45 -2.06 14.32 -5.52
C VAL A 45 -3.42 14.32 -6.20
N ALA A 46 -4.48 13.98 -5.45
CA ALA A 46 -5.82 13.73 -5.99
C ALA A 46 -6.91 14.64 -5.40
N ASP A 47 -6.57 15.58 -4.51
CA ASP A 47 -7.53 16.45 -3.79
C ASP A 47 -8.59 15.66 -3.01
N ILE A 48 -8.25 14.43 -2.59
CA ILE A 48 -9.07 13.55 -1.76
C ILE A 48 -8.73 13.82 -0.30
N PRO A 49 -9.67 14.25 0.56
CA PRO A 49 -9.41 14.46 1.98
C PRO A 49 -8.91 13.18 2.67
N PRO A 50 -8.09 13.31 3.73
CA PRO A 50 -7.69 12.16 4.53
C PRO A 50 -8.89 11.35 5.01
N MET A 51 -8.80 10.03 4.91
CA MET A 51 -9.91 9.14 5.24
C MET A 51 -9.44 7.84 5.89
N THR A 52 -10.32 7.23 6.68
CA THR A 52 -10.16 5.88 7.21
C THR A 52 -11.25 5.00 6.62
N VAL A 53 -10.87 3.93 5.94
CA VAL A 53 -11.78 3.06 5.20
C VAL A 53 -11.50 1.57 5.47
N PRO A 54 -12.49 0.68 5.29
CA PRO A 54 -12.24 -0.76 5.31
C PRO A 54 -11.23 -1.17 4.24
N LEU A 55 -10.33 -2.09 4.58
CA LEU A 55 -9.27 -2.54 3.67
C LEU A 55 -9.82 -3.08 2.35
N ALA A 56 -10.89 -3.88 2.40
CA ALA A 56 -11.52 -4.44 1.21
C ALA A 56 -11.97 -3.35 0.22
N GLY A 57 -12.54 -2.25 0.70
CA GLY A 57 -12.96 -1.14 -0.16
C GLY A 57 -11.77 -0.40 -0.77
N TYR A 58 -10.67 -0.25 -0.03
CA TYR A 58 -9.45 0.34 -0.56
C TYR A 58 -8.80 -0.52 -1.64
N VAL A 59 -8.75 -1.84 -1.45
CA VAL A 59 -8.16 -2.78 -2.41
C VAL A 59 -8.88 -2.76 -3.75
N GLU A 60 -10.22 -2.70 -3.76
CA GLU A 60 -10.99 -2.57 -5.01
C GLU A 60 -10.72 -1.23 -5.72
N ASN A 61 -10.56 -0.14 -4.96
CA ASN A 61 -10.18 1.16 -5.53
C ASN A 61 -8.76 1.12 -6.14
N LEU A 62 -7.79 0.48 -5.47
CA LEU A 62 -6.44 0.28 -6.04
C LEU A 62 -6.48 -0.52 -7.33
N ARG A 63 -7.22 -1.64 -7.36
CA ARG A 63 -7.36 -2.48 -8.55
C ARG A 63 -7.90 -1.68 -9.73
N ALA A 64 -8.93 -0.86 -9.51
CA ALA A 64 -9.48 0.02 -10.53
C ALA A 64 -8.50 1.12 -10.97
N ALA A 65 -7.81 1.77 -10.02
CA ALA A 65 -6.88 2.86 -10.28
C ALA A 65 -5.63 2.41 -11.07
N PHE A 66 -5.11 1.20 -10.80
CA PHE A 66 -3.92 0.66 -11.45
C PHE A 66 -4.22 -0.12 -12.75
N ALA A 67 -5.49 -0.41 -13.06
CA ALA A 67 -5.90 -1.12 -14.27
C ALA A 67 -5.41 -0.47 -15.59
N PRO A 68 -5.43 0.87 -15.76
CA PRO A 68 -5.03 1.51 -17.02
C PRO A 68 -3.51 1.45 -17.31
N TYR A 69 -2.67 1.23 -16.30
CA TYR A 69 -1.22 1.21 -16.49
C TYR A 69 -0.75 -0.18 -16.94
N ALA A 70 0.07 -0.24 -17.98
CA ALA A 70 0.68 -1.50 -18.41
C ALA A 70 1.60 -2.08 -17.32
N ALA A 71 2.36 -1.22 -16.65
CA ALA A 71 3.21 -1.53 -15.51
C ALA A 71 3.45 -0.26 -14.66
N THR A 72 3.84 -0.45 -13.41
CA THR A 72 4.31 0.60 -12.50
C THR A 72 5.61 0.16 -11.81
N HIS A 73 6.32 1.11 -11.20
CA HIS A 73 7.49 0.81 -10.39
C HIS A 73 7.64 1.84 -9.27
N HIS A 74 7.50 1.39 -8.02
CA HIS A 74 7.64 2.22 -6.82
C HIS A 74 9.06 2.07 -6.27
N VAL A 75 9.86 3.13 -6.43
CA VAL A 75 11.19 3.22 -5.82
C VAL A 75 11.06 4.00 -4.50
N ILE A 76 11.16 3.28 -3.37
CA ILE A 76 11.04 3.86 -2.03
C ILE A 76 12.43 3.89 -1.41
N THR A 77 12.95 5.09 -1.14
CA THR A 77 14.28 5.31 -0.57
C THR A 77 14.20 6.15 0.70
N GLY A 78 15.04 5.86 1.69
CA GLY A 78 15.15 6.59 2.95
C GLY A 78 16.37 6.16 3.75
#